data_AF-Q7YWZ8-F1
#
_entry.id   AF-Q7YWZ8-F1
#
_cell.length_a   1.000
_cell.length_b   1.000
_cell.length_c   1.000
_cell.angle_alpha   90.00
_cell.angle_beta   90.00
_cell.angle_gamma   90.00
#
_symmetry.space_group_name_H-M   'P 1'
#
loop_
_entity.id
_entity.type
_entity.pdbx_description
1 polymer ?
#
loop_
_entity_poly.entity_id
_entity_poly.type
_entity_poly.pdbx_seq_one_letter_code
_entity_poly.pdbx_strand_id
1 'polypeptide(L)'
;MKLLLLTLLLALCISPIFANKCDFCTKSVKAIKDGKGLAYMANLSAKQIDDYVKKHVEKNCSGSTCPKLIKSLVEIADQLDDDLDSTPQELCKFVYFC
;
A
#
# COMPACT_ATOMS: atom_id res chain seq x y z
N MET A 1 -38.81 -6.82 10.69
CA MET A 1 -37.73 -6.26 11.54
C MET A 1 -36.49 -7.15 11.65
N LYS A 2 -36.60 -8.49 11.73
CA LYS A 2 -35.43 -9.40 11.78
C LYS A 2 -34.52 -9.34 10.54
N LEU A 3 -35.07 -9.15 9.33
CA LEU A 3 -34.27 -9.05 8.10
C LEU A 3 -33.43 -7.76 8.03
N LEU A 4 -33.97 -6.64 8.51
CA LEU A 4 -33.28 -5.34 8.51
C LEU A 4 -32.08 -5.32 9.47
N LEU A 5 -32.14 -6.08 10.57
CA LEU A 5 -31.00 -6.22 11.49
C LEU A 5 -29.84 -7.02 10.87
N LEU A 6 -30.16 -8.04 10.06
CA LEU A 6 -29.14 -8.90 9.42
C LEU A 6 -28.34 -8.14 8.35
N THR A 7 -29.00 -7.30 7.55
CA THR A 7 -28.33 -6.45 6.56
C THR A 7 -27.50 -5.33 7.21
N LEU A 8 -27.94 -4.77 8.33
CA LEU A 8 -27.18 -3.75 9.06
C LEU A 8 -25.88 -4.31 9.65
N LEU A 9 -25.92 -5.53 10.21
CA LEU A 9 -24.73 -6.24 10.70
C LEU A 9 -23.75 -6.59 9.59
N LEU A 10 -24.24 -6.99 8.41
CA LEU A 10 -23.36 -7.29 7.28
C LEU A 10 -22.61 -6.05 6.78
N ALA A 11 -23.27 -4.89 6.71
CA ALA A 11 -22.65 -3.65 6.24
C ALA A 11 -21.54 -3.14 7.18
N LEU A 12 -21.65 -3.39 8.48
CA LEU A 12 -20.65 -3.01 9.49
C LEU A 12 -19.35 -3.82 9.39
N CYS A 13 -19.38 -5.04 8.85
CA CYS A 13 -18.19 -5.89 8.74
C CYS A 13 -17.30 -5.55 7.53
N ILE A 14 -17.80 -4.84 6.53
CA ILE A 14 -17.06 -4.61 5.27
C ILE A 14 -16.13 -3.39 5.39
N SER A 15 -16.52 -2.36 6.13
CA SER A 15 -15.75 -1.12 6.28
C SER A 15 -14.36 -1.26 6.93
N PRO A 16 -14.13 -2.08 7.99
CA PRO A 16 -12.79 -2.15 8.60
C PRO A 16 -11.75 -2.84 7.71
N ILE A 17 -12.18 -3.69 6.77
CA ILE A 17 -11.25 -4.45 5.91
C ILE A 17 -10.55 -3.52 4.91
N PHE A 18 -11.27 -2.53 4.39
CA PHE A 18 -10.69 -1.52 3.50
C PHE A 18 -9.86 -0.49 4.25
N ALA A 19 -10.29 -0.07 5.44
CA ALA A 19 -9.55 0.88 6.26
C ALA A 19 -8.14 0.37 6.60
N ASN A 20 -8.00 -0.93 6.91
CA ASN A 20 -6.69 -1.52 7.19
C ASN A 20 -5.77 -1.54 5.95
N LYS A 21 -6.29 -1.92 4.77
CA LYS A 21 -5.48 -1.95 3.54
C LYS A 21 -4.96 -0.57 3.18
N CYS A 22 -5.82 0.43 3.27
CA CYS A 22 -5.47 1.80 2.94
C CYS A 22 -4.43 2.32 3.93
N ASP A 23 -4.62 2.13 5.24
CA ASP A 23 -3.66 2.56 6.26
C ASP A 23 -2.28 1.89 6.09
N PHE A 24 -2.23 0.58 5.86
CA PHE A 24 -1.00 -0.14 5.60
C PHE A 24 -0.27 0.38 4.36
N CYS A 25 -1.00 0.60 3.27
CA CYS A 25 -0.42 1.15 2.05
C CYS A 25 0.11 2.57 2.29
N THR A 26 -0.71 3.45 2.89
CA THR A 26 -0.37 4.87 3.07
C THR A 26 0.89 5.02 3.94
N LYS A 27 1.00 4.24 5.02
CA LYS A 27 2.20 4.17 5.87
C LYS A 27 3.42 3.62 5.13
N SER A 28 3.23 2.58 4.31
CA SER A 28 4.31 1.98 3.52
C SER A 28 4.84 2.94 2.47
N VAL A 29 3.96 3.56 1.67
CA VAL A 29 4.32 4.56 0.64
C VAL A 29 5.02 5.75 1.28
N LYS A 30 4.48 6.27 2.39
CA LYS A 30 5.15 7.36 3.13
C LYS A 30 6.57 6.96 3.54
N ALA A 31 6.75 5.78 4.14
CA ALA A 31 8.06 5.32 4.58
C ALA A 31 9.03 5.07 3.41
N ILE A 32 8.54 4.63 2.25
CA ILE A 32 9.32 4.45 1.03
C ILE A 32 9.81 5.81 0.50
N LYS A 33 8.89 6.79 0.33
CA LYS A 33 9.20 8.14 -0.13
C LYS A 33 10.15 8.87 0.82
N ASP A 34 9.87 8.82 2.13
CA ASP A 34 10.70 9.47 3.16
C ASP A 34 12.12 8.85 3.22
N GLY A 35 12.26 7.56 2.93
CA GLY A 35 13.54 6.86 2.99
C GLY A 35 14.48 7.13 1.81
N LYS A 36 13.97 7.67 0.68
CA LYS A 36 14.74 8.01 -0.53
C LYS A 36 15.60 6.88 -1.11
N GLY A 37 15.37 5.63 -0.72
CA GLY A 37 16.14 4.48 -1.19
C GLY A 37 15.78 4.02 -2.60
N LEU A 38 14.71 4.58 -3.19
CA LEU A 38 14.41 4.44 -4.62
C LEU A 38 15.04 5.54 -5.48
N ALA A 39 15.65 6.57 -4.87
CA ALA A 39 16.32 7.62 -5.61
C ALA A 39 17.40 7.02 -6.53
N TYR A 40 17.46 7.54 -7.75
CA TYR A 40 18.30 6.99 -8.82
C TYR A 40 17.91 5.56 -9.18
N MET A 41 16.61 5.29 -9.29
CA MET A 41 16.07 3.95 -9.53
C MET A 41 16.69 3.26 -10.77
N ALA A 42 17.11 4.03 -11.77
CA ALA A 42 17.84 3.54 -12.95
C ALA A 42 19.13 2.76 -12.63
N ASN A 43 19.74 2.99 -11.46
CA ASN A 43 20.95 2.28 -11.00
C ASN A 43 20.65 1.08 -10.09
N LEU A 44 19.39 0.85 -9.76
CA LEU A 44 18.97 -0.25 -8.89
C LEU A 44 18.59 -1.46 -9.72
N SER A 45 19.04 -2.64 -9.29
CA SER A 45 18.51 -3.90 -9.82
C SER A 45 17.07 -4.10 -9.35
N ALA A 46 16.30 -4.87 -10.11
CA ALA A 46 14.93 -5.26 -9.73
C ALA A 46 14.88 -5.89 -8.32
N LYS A 47 15.92 -6.66 -7.95
CA LYS A 47 16.03 -7.24 -6.60
C LYS A 47 16.21 -6.18 -5.52
N GLN A 48 17.01 -5.14 -5.77
CA GLN A 48 17.19 -4.05 -4.81
C GLN A 48 15.90 -3.24 -4.61
N ILE A 49 15.14 -3.01 -5.69
CA ILE A 49 13.82 -2.36 -5.62
C ILE A 49 12.86 -3.23 -4.79
N ASP A 50 12.75 -4.52 -5.09
CA ASP A 50 11.91 -5.46 -4.36
C ASP A 50 12.29 -5.53 -2.87
N ASP A 51 13.58 -5.73 -2.56
CA ASP A 51 14.07 -5.82 -1.18
C ASP A 51 13.80 -4.50 -0.41
N TYR A 52 13.94 -3.34 -1.06
CA TYR A 52 13.63 -2.04 -0.44
C TYR A 52 12.14 -1.87 -0.16
N VAL A 53 11.28 -2.07 -1.17
CA VAL A 53 9.82 -1.96 -1.01
C VAL A 53 9.34 -2.95 0.05
N LYS A 54 9.77 -4.21 -0.03
CA LYS A 54 9.45 -5.26 0.94
C LYS A 54 9.80 -4.86 2.37
N LYS A 55 11.02 -4.37 2.61
CA LYS A 55 11.47 -3.90 3.93
C LYS A 55 10.54 -2.85 4.53
N HIS A 56 10.00 -1.94 3.73
CA HIS A 56 9.11 -0.88 4.21
C HIS A 56 7.65 -1.33 4.36
N VAL A 57 7.17 -2.22 3.49
CA VAL A 57 5.82 -2.78 3.59
C VAL A 57 5.69 -3.74 4.77
N GLU A 58 6.64 -4.65 4.96
CA GLU A 58 6.56 -5.66 6.04
C GLU A 58 6.66 -5.06 7.45
N LYS A 59 7.15 -3.82 7.58
CA LYS A 59 7.09 -3.07 8.84
C LYS A 59 5.70 -2.56 9.20
N ASN A 60 4.86 -2.32 8.19
CA ASN A 60 3.56 -1.66 8.36
C ASN A 60 2.39 -2.60 8.08
N CYS A 61 2.62 -3.72 7.39
CA CYS A 61 1.60 -4.66 6.96
C CYS A 61 1.94 -6.05 7.50
N SER A 62 0.96 -6.66 8.16
CA SER A 62 0.98 -8.08 8.54
C SER A 62 -0.26 -8.78 7.99
N GLY A 63 -0.07 -9.91 7.30
CA GLY A 63 -1.16 -10.75 6.78
C GLY A 63 -1.09 -11.03 5.29
N SER A 64 -2.11 -11.72 4.79
CA SER A 64 -2.15 -12.25 3.42
C SER A 64 -2.20 -11.18 2.32
N THR A 65 -2.54 -9.93 2.67
CA THR A 65 -2.59 -8.82 1.72
C THR A 65 -1.22 -8.20 1.44
N CYS A 66 -0.24 -8.38 2.31
CA CYS A 66 1.06 -7.71 2.21
C CYS A 66 1.87 -8.12 0.98
N PRO A 67 1.94 -9.41 0.60
CA PRO A 67 2.60 -9.80 -0.65
C PRO A 67 1.99 -9.13 -1.88
N LYS A 68 0.66 -8.95 -1.90
CA LYS A 68 -0.02 -8.24 -2.99
C LYS A 68 0.33 -6.75 -2.98
N LEU A 69 0.41 -6.13 -1.81
CA LEU A 69 0.82 -4.72 -1.67
C LEU A 69 2.26 -4.51 -2.14
N ILE A 70 3.19 -5.38 -1.72
CA ILE A 70 4.60 -5.33 -2.17
C ILE A 70 4.65 -5.39 -3.68
N LYS A 71 4.00 -6.38 -4.29
CA LYS A 71 3.97 -6.53 -5.74
C LYS A 71 3.45 -5.26 -6.44
N SER A 72 2.32 -4.73 -5.99
CA SER A 72 1.75 -3.53 -6.58
C SER A 72 2.63 -2.29 -6.42
N LEU A 73 3.32 -2.13 -5.29
CA LEU A 73 4.25 -1.00 -5.07
C LEU A 73 5.55 -1.15 -5.85
N VAL A 74 6.05 -2.38 -6.06
CA VAL A 74 7.21 -2.63 -6.94
C VAL A 74 6.86 -2.32 -8.40
N GLU A 75 5.64 -2.64 -8.84
CA GLU A 75 5.17 -2.33 -10.21
C GLU A 75 5.10 -0.83 -10.50
N ILE A 76 4.99 0.02 -9.46
CA ILE A 76 4.92 1.48 -9.56
C ILE A 76 6.13 2.18 -8.92
N ALA A 77 7.25 1.48 -8.76
CA ALA A 77 8.40 2.00 -8.05
C ALA A 77 8.98 3.28 -8.68
N ASP A 78 8.84 3.43 -9.99
CA ASP A 78 9.17 4.65 -10.74
C ASP A 78 8.33 5.84 -10.25
N GLN A 79 7.02 5.66 -10.12
CA GLN A 79 6.10 6.70 -9.61
C GLN A 79 6.34 7.00 -8.13
N LEU A 80 6.80 6.02 -7.35
CA LEU A 80 7.21 6.25 -5.95
C LEU A 80 8.44 7.17 -5.84
N ASP A 81 9.33 7.18 -6.84
CA ASP A 81 10.51 8.04 -6.91
C ASP A 81 10.23 9.39 -7.62
N ASP A 82 9.67 9.33 -8.83
CA ASP A 82 9.54 10.46 -9.74
C ASP A 82 8.35 11.38 -9.40
N ASP A 83 7.24 10.82 -8.89
CA ASP A 83 6.05 11.58 -8.55
C ASP A 83 6.09 12.01 -7.07
N LEU A 84 7.01 12.94 -6.79
CA LEU A 84 7.17 13.52 -5.45
C LEU A 84 5.91 14.24 -4.96
N ASP A 85 5.09 14.75 -5.87
CA ASP A 85 3.88 15.53 -5.56
C ASP A 85 2.68 14.65 -5.20
N SER A 86 2.60 13.44 -5.75
CA SER A 86 1.56 12.48 -5.38
C SER A 86 1.59 12.14 -3.89
N THR A 87 0.47 12.35 -3.21
CA THR A 87 0.34 11.99 -1.80
C THR A 87 0.36 10.47 -1.64
N PRO A 88 0.79 9.95 -0.47
CA PRO A 88 0.71 8.52 -0.20
C PRO A 88 -0.70 7.93 -0.42
N GLN A 89 -1.75 8.71 -0.18
CA GLN A 89 -3.12 8.25 -0.35
C GLN A 89 -3.53 8.16 -1.82
N GLU A 90 -3.04 9.06 -2.69
CA GLU A 90 -3.29 9.00 -4.13
C GLU A 90 -2.61 7.78 -4.77
N LEU A 91 -1.35 7.53 -4.42
CA LEU A 91 -0.62 6.34 -4.88
C LEU A 91 -1.32 5.05 -4.41
N CYS A 92 -1.84 5.04 -3.18
CA CYS A 92 -2.58 3.89 -2.66
C CYS A 92 -3.94 3.67 -3.35
N LYS A 93 -4.62 4.74 -3.79
CA LYS A 93 -5.80 4.62 -4.67
C LYS A 93 -5.41 4.07 -6.04
N PHE A 94 -4.29 4.53 -6.59
CA PHE A 94 -3.80 4.07 -7.89
C PHE A 94 -3.54 2.56 -7.90
N VAL A 95 -2.98 2.00 -6.82
CA VAL A 95 -2.76 0.55 -6.67
C VAL A 95 -3.95 -0.23 -6.10
N TYR A 96 -5.13 0.40 -5.94
CA TYR A 96 -6.35 -0.20 -5.40
C TYR A 96 -6.21 -0.78 -3.97
N PHE A 97 -5.36 -0.16 -3.15
CA PHE A 97 -5.28 -0.42 -1.70
C PHE A 97 -6.01 0.64 -0.86
N CYS A 98 -6.34 1.76 -1.49
CA CYS A 98 -7.45 2.64 -1.18
C CYS A 98 -8.36 2.69 -2.44
#